data_AF-M2UNI9-F1
#
_entry.id   AF-M2UNI9-F1
#
_cell.length_a   1.000
_cell.length_b   1.000
_cell.length_c   1.000
_cell.angle_alpha   90.00
_cell.angle_beta   90.00
_cell.angle_gamma   90.00
#
_symmetry.space_group_name_H-M   'P 1'
#
loop_
_entity.id
_entity.type
_entity.pdbx_description
1 polymer ?
#
loop_
_entity_poly.entity_id
_entity_poly.type
_entity_poly.pdbx_seq_one_letter_code
_entity_poly.pdbx_strand_id
1 'polypeptide(L)'
;GRDQEHKLTISSLEMLQTGLAISKLPRTLQDAILSSWNLGIKFIWIDCLCISQDDEKDWARGIADLLTTFGNAYLTICASRASDSREGFLHPVSHP
;
A
#
# COMPACT_ATOMS: atom_id res chain seq x y z
N GLY A 1 -2.23 -9.66 -5.44
CA GLY A 1 -2.94 -10.78 -6.09
C GLY A 1 -4.24 -11.03 -5.35
N ARG A 2 -5.36 -11.04 -6.09
CA ARG A 2 -6.78 -10.82 -5.67
C ARG A 2 -7.18 -9.35 -5.56
N ASP A 3 -8.46 -9.09 -5.86
CA ASP A 3 -9.05 -7.75 -5.87
C ASP A 3 -9.04 -7.16 -4.45
N GLN A 4 -8.53 -5.94 -4.31
CA GLN A 4 -8.42 -5.26 -3.03
C GLN A 4 -9.65 -4.37 -2.79
N GLU A 5 -10.25 -4.51 -1.61
CA GLU A 5 -11.45 -3.76 -1.21
C GLU A 5 -11.18 -2.26 -1.05
N HIS A 6 -9.96 -1.91 -0.62
CA HIS A 6 -9.53 -0.53 -0.46
C HIS A 6 -8.52 -0.19 -1.55
N LYS A 7 -9.05 0.32 -2.66
CA LYS A 7 -8.28 0.79 -3.80
C LYS A 7 -8.75 2.18 -4.24
N LEU A 8 -7.85 2.96 -4.80
CA LEU A 8 -8.15 4.24 -5.40
C LEU A 8 -8.89 4.01 -6.72
N THR A 9 -10.08 4.57 -6.81
CA THR A 9 -10.88 4.72 -8.01
C THR A 9 -11.37 6.15 -8.08
N ILE A 10 -11.87 6.59 -9.23
CA ILE A 10 -12.46 7.93 -9.37
C ILE A 10 -13.56 8.14 -8.30
N SER A 11 -14.34 7.10 -8.01
CA SER A 11 -15.41 7.10 -7.02
C SER A 11 -14.94 7.04 -5.55
N SER A 12 -13.76 6.50 -5.26
CA SER A 12 -13.24 6.37 -3.89
C SER A 12 -12.28 7.51 -3.50
N LEU A 13 -11.88 8.37 -4.44
CA LEU A 13 -10.92 9.46 -4.25
C LEU A 13 -11.28 10.36 -3.06
N GLU A 14 -12.50 10.87 -3.01
CA GLU A 14 -12.94 11.79 -1.94
C GLU A 14 -12.88 11.12 -0.56
N MET A 15 -13.32 9.86 -0.48
CA MET A 15 -13.27 9.07 0.76
C MET A 15 -11.84 8.81 1.22
N LEU A 16 -10.93 8.51 0.29
CA LEU A 16 -9.52 8.29 0.63
C LEU A 16 -8.81 9.59 1.03
N GLN A 17 -9.16 10.73 0.42
CA GLN A 17 -8.61 12.04 0.75
C GLN A 17 -9.05 12.57 2.11
N THR A 18 -10.28 12.25 2.52
CA THR A 18 -10.81 12.60 3.85
C THR A 18 -10.24 11.72 4.98
N GLY A 19 -9.55 10.64 4.60
CA GLY A 19 -8.83 9.77 5.50
C GLY A 19 -9.59 8.47 5.77
N LEU A 20 -8.83 7.38 5.83
CA LEU A 20 -9.34 6.05 6.13
C LEU A 20 -8.73 5.53 7.44
N ALA A 21 -9.55 4.91 8.27
CA ALA A 21 -9.05 4.21 9.46
C ALA A 21 -8.13 3.06 9.03
N ILE A 22 -6.90 3.04 9.54
CA ILE A 22 -5.91 2.00 9.23
C ILE A 22 -6.46 0.60 9.49
N SER A 23 -7.26 0.42 10.54
CA SER A 23 -7.88 -0.86 10.87
C SER A 23 -8.78 -1.45 9.77
N LYS A 24 -9.24 -0.63 8.82
CA LYS A 24 -10.02 -1.08 7.67
C LYS A 24 -9.13 -1.61 6.54
N LEU A 25 -7.87 -1.18 6.45
CA LEU A 25 -6.97 -1.63 5.40
C LEU A 25 -6.59 -3.11 5.54
N PRO A 26 -6.19 -3.79 4.45
CA PRO A 26 -5.58 -5.11 4.54
C PRO A 26 -4.37 -5.11 5.48
N ARG A 27 -4.14 -6.21 6.20
CA ARG A 27 -3.12 -6.30 7.25
C ARG A 27 -1.71 -5.92 6.78
N THR A 28 -1.33 -6.28 5.56
CA THR A 28 -0.04 -5.90 4.96
C THR A 28 0.13 -4.39 4.84
N LEU A 29 -0.94 -3.67 4.48
CA LEU A 29 -0.91 -2.20 4.40
C LEU A 29 -0.85 -1.59 5.80
N GLN A 30 -1.56 -2.17 6.77
CA GLN A 30 -1.48 -1.75 8.17
C GLN A 30 -0.05 -1.87 8.69
N ASP A 31 0.56 -3.05 8.53
CA ASP A 31 1.93 -3.32 8.97
C ASP A 31 2.92 -2.37 8.28
N ALA A 32 2.76 -2.08 6.98
CA ALA A 32 3.63 -1.15 6.25
C ALA A 32 3.50 0.30 6.74
N ILE A 33 2.27 0.80 6.94
CA ILE A 33 2.02 2.16 7.43
C ILE A 33 2.60 2.33 8.85
N LEU A 34 2.29 1.39 9.75
CA LEU A 34 2.77 1.44 11.13
C LEU A 34 4.29 1.32 11.21
N SER A 35 4.91 0.49 10.36
CA SER A 35 6.38 0.39 10.28
C SER A 35 7.02 1.71 9.85
N SER A 36 6.50 2.35 8.80
CA SER A 36 6.98 3.66 8.34
C SER A 36 6.85 4.72 9.43
N TRP A 37 5.70 4.78 10.11
CA TRP A 37 5.46 5.76 11.17
C TRP A 37 6.38 5.55 12.38
N ASN A 38 6.63 4.30 12.77
CA ASN A 38 7.57 3.98 13.85
C ASN A 38 9.02 4.36 13.52
N LEU A 39 9.36 4.47 12.23
CA LEU A 39 10.65 4.98 11.74
C LEU A 39 10.67 6.51 11.54
N GLY A 40 9.59 7.22 11.90
CA GLY A 40 9.46 8.66 11.73
C GLY A 40 9.10 9.10 10.30
N ILE A 41 8.77 8.16 9.41
CA ILE A 41 8.42 8.43 8.01
C ILE A 41 6.90 8.58 7.92
N LYS A 42 6.42 9.82 7.75
CA LYS A 42 4.98 10.14 7.75
C LYS A 42 4.21 9.61 6.53
N PHE A 43 4.86 9.54 5.38
CA PHE A 43 4.23 9.23 4.11
C PHE A 43 4.75 7.92 3.54
N ILE A 44 3.83 7.10 3.05
CA ILE A 44 4.12 5.87 2.33
C ILE A 44 3.37 5.90 1.01
N TRP A 45 4.03 5.49 -0.06
CA TRP A 45 3.41 5.29 -1.35
C TRP A 45 3.00 3.82 -1.49
N ILE A 46 1.74 3.58 -1.85
CA ILE A 46 1.18 2.25 -2.06
C ILE A 46 0.40 2.31 -3.37
N ASP A 47 0.79 1.50 -4.35
CA ASP A 47 0.24 1.49 -5.72
C ASP A 47 -1.29 1.48 -5.75
N CYS A 48 -1.92 0.60 -4.99
CA CYS A 48 -3.38 0.48 -4.96
C CYS A 48 -4.11 1.69 -4.36
N LEU A 49 -3.43 2.53 -3.58
CA LEU A 49 -4.00 3.75 -2.95
C LEU A 49 -3.56 5.04 -3.64
N CYS A 50 -2.49 5.00 -4.41
CA CYS A 50 -1.87 6.17 -5.02
C CYS A 50 -2.08 6.24 -6.55
N ILE A 51 -2.54 5.17 -7.18
CA ILE A 51 -2.86 5.09 -8.61
C ILE A 51 -4.34 4.76 -8.77
N SER A 52 -5.07 5.50 -9.60
CA SER A 52 -6.47 5.19 -9.90
C SER A 52 -6.57 3.90 -10.71
N GLN A 53 -7.25 2.90 -10.15
CA GLN A 53 -7.34 1.56 -10.73
C GLN A 53 -8.35 1.45 -11.88
N ASP A 54 -9.19 2.47 -12.07
CA ASP A 54 -10.22 2.58 -13.10
C ASP A 54 -9.95 3.69 -14.12
N ASP A 55 -8.80 4.37 -14.05
CA ASP A 55 -8.32 5.32 -15.05
C ASP A 55 -7.09 4.75 -15.76
N GLU A 56 -7.26 4.30 -17.00
CA GLU A 56 -6.17 3.70 -17.79
C GLU A 56 -4.98 4.65 -17.98
N LYS A 57 -5.22 5.96 -18.06
CA LYS A 57 -4.14 6.94 -18.24
C LYS A 57 -3.33 7.09 -16.97
N ASP A 58 -3.99 7.17 -15.83
CA ASP A 58 -3.33 7.27 -14.53
C ASP A 58 -2.59 5.98 -14.20
N TRP A 59 -3.20 4.83 -14.50
CA TRP A 59 -2.57 3.52 -14.36
C TRP A 59 -1.29 3.39 -15.21
N ALA A 60 -1.36 3.75 -16.49
CA ALA A 60 -0.19 3.69 -17.38
C ALA A 60 0.95 4.60 -16.90
N ARG A 61 0.61 5.81 -16.41
CA ARG A 61 1.59 6.72 -15.80
C ARG A 61 2.22 6.13 -14.54
N GLY A 62 1.39 5.61 -13.63
CA GLY A 62 1.86 5.03 -12.37
C GLY A 62 2.81 3.86 -12.57
N ILE A 63 2.59 3.03 -13.59
CA ILE A 63 3.50 1.94 -13.94
C ILE A 63 4.80 2.45 -14.55
N ALA A 64 4.75 3.45 -15.43
CA ALA A 64 5.96 4.05 -15.99
C ALA A 64 6.85 4.65 -14.88
N ASP A 65 6.23 5.23 -13.85
CA ASP A 65 6.92 5.86 -12.73
C ASP A 65 7.30 4.90 -11.60
N LEU A 66 6.93 3.62 -11.69
CA LEU A 66 7.11 2.64 -10.61
C LEU A 66 8.59 2.49 -10.23
N LEU A 67 9.46 2.31 -11.23
CA LEU A 67 10.91 2.18 -11.01
C LEU A 67 11.50 3.44 -10.36
N THR A 68 11.07 4.62 -10.81
CA THR A 68 11.52 5.90 -10.26
C THR A 68 11.04 6.09 -8.83
N THR A 69 9.79 5.70 -8.54
CA THR A 69 9.19 5.78 -7.21
C THR A 69 9.92 4.89 -6.21
N PHE A 70 10.15 3.61 -6.57
CA PHE A 70 10.90 2.69 -5.71
C PHE A 70 12.39 3.06 -5.61
N GLY A 71 13.00 3.53 -6.70
CA GLY A 71 14.42 3.88 -6.74
C GLY A 71 14.78 5.14 -5.96
N ASN A 72 13.83 6.05 -5.76
CA ASN A 72 14.02 7.29 -5.01
C ASN A 72 13.36 7.27 -3.62
N ALA A 73 12.80 6.13 -3.20
CA ALA A 73 12.20 6.02 -1.88
C ALA A 73 13.27 6.06 -0.77
N TYR A 74 12.95 6.75 0.34
CA TYR A 74 13.80 6.69 1.53
C TYR A 74 13.85 5.29 2.14
N LEU A 75 12.72 4.57 2.06
CA LEU A 75 12.56 3.20 2.53
C LEU A 75 11.61 2.47 1.58
N THR A 76 12.00 1.26 1.17
CA THR A 76 11.15 0.34 0.43
C THR A 76 10.84 -0.87 1.31
N ILE A 77 9.54 -1.13 1.54
CA ILE A 77 9.09 -2.28 2.34
C ILE A 77 8.68 -3.41 1.39
N CYS A 78 9.40 -4.52 1.44
CA CYS A 78 9.07 -5.74 0.70
C CYS A 78 8.43 -6.77 1.64
N ALA A 79 7.11 -6.93 1.58
CA ALA A 79 6.34 -7.85 2.44
C ALA A 79 6.43 -9.33 1.99
N SER A 80 7.64 -9.84 1.76
CA SER A 80 7.90 -11.19 1.21
C SER A 80 7.44 -12.36 2.08
N ARG A 81 7.14 -12.10 3.37
CA ARG A 81 6.62 -13.10 4.32
C ARG A 81 5.10 -13.27 4.28
N ALA A 82 4.38 -12.43 3.53
CA ALA A 82 2.93 -12.51 3.42
C ALA A 82 2.55 -13.19 2.10
N SER A 83 1.66 -14.19 2.16
CA SER A 83 1.09 -14.87 1.00
C SER A 83 0.07 -14.00 0.25
N ASP A 84 -0.65 -13.13 0.96
CA ASP A 84 -1.47 -12.07 0.39
C ASP A 84 -1.59 -10.85 1.32
N SER A 85 -2.28 -9.80 0.85
CA SER A 85 -2.40 -8.53 1.59
C SER A 85 -3.16 -8.60 2.91
N ARG A 86 -3.93 -9.67 3.17
CA ARG A 86 -4.73 -9.85 4.39
C ARG A 86 -3.94 -10.50 5.52
N GLU A 87 -2.82 -11.15 5.23
CA GLU A 87 -2.02 -11.87 6.22
C GLU A 87 -1.14 -10.94 7.07
N GLY A 88 -0.55 -9.92 6.46
CA GLY A 88 0.48 -9.11 7.11
C GLY A 88 1.83 -9.83 7.16
N PHE A 89 2.89 -9.07 7.44
CA PHE A 89 4.27 -9.58 7.41
C PHE A 89 4.99 -9.47 8.76
N LEU A 90 4.34 -8.90 9.78
CA LEU A 90 4.89 -8.74 11.13
C LEU A 90 4.43 -9.80 12.14
N HIS A 91 3.71 -10.83 11.69
CA HIS A 91 3.28 -11.91 12.57
C HIS A 91 4.49 -12.68 13.17
N PRO A 92 4.40 -13.15 14.43
CA PRO A 92 5.46 -13.93 15.06
C PRO A 92 5.84 -15.15 14.21
N VAL A 93 7.13 -15.45 14.13
CA VAL A 93 7.57 -16.69 13.51
C VAL A 93 7.27 -17.81 14.51
N SER A 94 6.22 -18.59 14.27
CA SER A 94 6.04 -19.86 14.98
C SER A 94 7.21 -20.76 14.59
N HIS A 95 8.15 -20.97 15.51
CA HIS A 95 9.12 -22.05 15.38
C HIS A 95 8.34 -23.37 15.46
N PRO A 96 8.55 -24.33 14.54
CA PRO A 96 8.06 -25.68 14.72
C PRO A 96 8.70 -26.36 15.94
#